data_AF-A0A351MJY3-F1
#
_entry.id   AF-A0A351MJY3-F1
#
_cell.length_a   1.000
_cell.length_b   1.000
_cell.length_c   1.000
_cell.angle_alpha   90.00
_cell.angle_beta   90.00
_cell.angle_gamma   90.00
#
_symmetry.space_group_name_H-M   'P 1'
#
loop_
_entity.id
_entity.type
_entity.pdbx_description
1 polymer ?
#
loop_
_entity_poly.entity_id
_entity_poly.type
_entity_poly.pdbx_seq_one_letter_code
_entity_poly.pdbx_strand_id
1 'polypeptide(L)'
;MVFLLAFWRLLCLVVMGLVVWQLAMPRHRPQPMPRSLRVFGRLLLLTFGLCALLQGIWAVYPGLSPGFRANLGRDRRVYRLQGLTDRRPVADRWGEPLIENELRDGEVVRRHVHGAATAHVLGYHHVRFGQTGVEAAYNDTLFTARRPAWGTLGALGQPGNPLAEPLRLTIDWRLQEVAAEALG
;
A
#
# COMPACT_ATOMS: atom_id res chain seq x y z
N MET A 1 19.72 -6.93 16.79
CA MET A 1 21.18 -6.66 16.76
C MET A 1 21.82 -6.76 15.37
N VAL A 2 21.47 -7.73 14.52
CA VAL A 2 22.11 -7.93 13.20
C VAL A 2 21.85 -6.78 12.20
N PHE A 3 20.68 -6.15 12.24
CA PHE A 3 20.32 -5.04 11.34
C PHE A 3 21.13 -3.75 11.55
N LEU A 4 21.52 -3.45 12.79
CA LEU A 4 22.31 -2.25 13.11
C LEU A 4 23.73 -2.34 12.51
N LEU A 5 24.30 -3.55 12.52
CA LEU A 5 25.62 -3.83 11.95
C LEU A 5 25.61 -3.80 10.41
N ALA A 6 24.53 -4.25 9.78
CA ALA A 6 24.37 -4.18 8.33
C ALA A 6 24.24 -2.74 7.83
N PHE A 7 23.46 -1.91 8.54
CA PHE A 7 23.33 -0.48 8.23
C PHE A 7 24.66 0.26 8.40
N TRP A 8 25.39 -0.01 9.48
CA TRP A 8 26.68 0.62 9.73
C TRP A 8 27.74 0.25 8.68
N ARG A 9 27.76 -1.02 8.24
CA ARG A 9 28.66 -1.46 7.15
C ARG A 9 28.35 -0.78 5.82
N LEU A 10 27.08 -0.63 5.48
CA LEU A 10 26.67 0.01 4.24
C LEU A 10 26.99 1.51 4.25
N LEU A 11 26.78 2.17 5.40
CA LEU A 11 27.19 3.56 5.63
C LEU A 11 28.70 3.73 5.47
N CYS A 12 29.51 2.87 6.11
CA CYS A 12 30.97 2.92 6.00
C CYS A 12 31.46 2.69 4.56
N LEU A 13 30.82 1.80 3.80
CA LEU A 13 31.17 1.57 2.39
C LEU A 13 30.81 2.75 1.49
N VAL A 14 29.66 3.41 1.72
CA VAL A 14 29.27 4.62 0.98
C VAL A 14 30.21 5.79 1.29
N VAL A 15 30.56 5.97 2.57
CA VAL A 15 31.50 7.02 2.99
C VAL A 15 32.89 6.74 2.43
N MET A 16 33.39 5.50 2.51
CA MET A 16 34.67 5.14 1.86
C MET A 16 34.62 5.35 0.36
N GLY A 17 33.54 4.95 -0.32
CA GLY A 17 33.37 5.16 -1.75
C GLY A 17 33.43 6.64 -2.12
N LEU A 18 32.79 7.51 -1.33
CA LEU A 18 32.83 8.96 -1.50
C LEU A 18 34.23 9.55 -1.24
N VAL A 19 34.92 9.10 -0.20
CA VAL A 19 36.28 9.57 0.15
C VAL A 19 37.29 9.12 -0.91
N VAL A 20 37.23 7.85 -1.32
CA VAL A 20 38.09 7.30 -2.38
C VAL A 20 37.79 7.98 -3.71
N TRP A 21 36.52 8.25 -4.04
CA TRP A 21 36.15 9.03 -5.23
C TRP A 21 36.76 10.44 -5.17
N GLN A 22 36.64 11.14 -4.03
CA GLN A 22 37.20 12.49 -3.87
C GLN A 22 38.73 12.54 -3.96
N LEU A 23 39.41 11.46 -3.57
CA LEU A 23 40.86 11.35 -3.62
C LEU A 23 41.38 10.85 -4.98
N ALA A 24 40.63 9.97 -5.65
CA ALA A 24 41.03 9.35 -6.92
C ALA A 24 40.61 10.16 -8.16
N MET A 25 39.62 11.05 -8.04
CA MET A 25 39.26 11.92 -9.17
C MET A 25 40.29 13.04 -9.33
N PRO A 26 40.93 13.17 -10.51
CA PRO A 26 41.72 14.35 -10.80
C PRO A 26 40.82 15.58 -10.67
N ARG A 27 41.22 16.52 -9.81
CA ARG A 27 40.54 17.81 -9.61
C ARG A 27 40.58 18.61 -10.91
N HIS A 28 39.68 18.27 -11.82
CA HIS A 28 39.36 19.14 -12.94
C HIS A 28 38.77 20.38 -12.31
N ARG A 29 39.52 21.49 -12.31
CA ARG A 29 38.96 22.79 -11.99
C ARG A 29 37.81 22.96 -12.98
N PRO A 30 36.54 22.96 -12.54
CA PRO A 30 35.45 23.15 -13.48
C PRO A 30 35.70 24.51 -14.11
N GLN A 31 35.92 24.54 -15.43
CA GLN A 31 35.98 25.82 -16.12
C GLN A 31 34.68 26.57 -15.80
N PRO A 32 34.75 27.87 -15.46
CA PRO A 32 33.56 28.60 -15.05
C PRO A 32 32.52 28.51 -16.17
N MET A 33 31.42 27.79 -15.90
CA MET A 33 30.39 27.57 -16.89
C MET A 33 29.93 28.92 -17.46
N PRO A 34 29.80 29.04 -18.80
CA PRO A 34 29.33 30.26 -19.42
C PRO A 34 27.99 30.66 -18.81
N ARG A 35 27.77 31.97 -18.63
CA ARG A 35 26.57 32.51 -17.96
C ARG A 35 25.28 31.98 -18.60
N SER A 36 25.24 31.83 -19.92
CA SER A 36 24.12 31.25 -20.67
C SER A 36 23.79 29.83 -20.23
N LEU A 37 24.79 28.96 -20.08
CA LEU A 37 24.61 27.57 -19.68
C LEU A 37 24.13 27.44 -18.23
N ARG A 38 24.60 28.33 -17.34
CA ARG A 38 24.10 28.41 -15.95
C ARG A 38 22.65 28.87 -15.87
N VAL A 39 22.27 29.87 -16.66
CA VAL A 39 20.88 30.35 -16.73
C VAL A 39 19.98 29.26 -17.32
N PHE A 40 20.41 28.62 -18.40
CA PHE A 40 19.69 27.50 -19.02
C PHE A 40 19.49 26.33 -18.05
N GLY A 41 20.54 25.91 -17.35
CA GLY A 41 20.45 24.83 -16.36
C GLY A 41 19.52 25.17 -15.20
N ARG A 42 19.54 26.41 -14.71
CA ARG A 42 18.59 26.88 -13.68
C ARG A 42 17.16 26.85 -14.18
N LEU A 43 16.92 27.30 -15.40
CA LEU A 43 15.58 27.33 -16.01
C LEU A 43 15.03 25.90 -16.17
N LEU A 44 15.86 24.98 -16.67
CA LEU A 44 15.52 23.56 -16.80
C LEU A 44 15.20 22.91 -15.45
N LEU A 45 16.02 23.17 -14.42
CA LEU A 45 15.77 22.67 -13.06
C LEU A 45 14.48 23.25 -12.47
N LEU A 46 14.21 24.53 -12.72
CA LEU A 46 13.00 25.19 -12.24
C LEU A 46 11.76 24.60 -12.92
N THR A 47 11.79 24.41 -14.24
CA THR A 47 10.71 23.75 -14.99
C THR A 47 10.50 22.31 -14.53
N PHE A 48 11.58 21.54 -14.36
CA PHE A 48 11.49 20.17 -13.84
C PHE A 48 10.90 20.13 -12.43
N GLY A 49 11.35 21.01 -11.53
CA GLY A 49 10.81 21.14 -10.18
C GLY A 49 9.32 21.50 -10.18
N LEU A 50 8.90 22.42 -11.05
CA LEU A 50 7.49 22.78 -11.20
C LEU A 50 6.65 21.60 -11.69
N CYS A 51 7.14 20.85 -12.70
CA CYS A 51 6.48 19.63 -13.17
C CYS A 51 6.39 18.57 -12.06
N ALA A 52 7.45 18.37 -11.28
CA ALA A 52 7.46 17.42 -10.17
C ALA A 52 6.49 17.81 -9.04
N LEU A 53 6.39 19.10 -8.71
CA LEU A 53 5.42 19.62 -7.74
C LEU A 53 3.98 19.46 -8.24
N LEU A 54 3.73 19.77 -9.51
CA LEU A 54 2.42 19.56 -10.13
C LEU A 54 2.03 18.08 -10.18
N GLN A 55 2.98 17.17 -10.37
CA GLN A 55 2.72 15.73 -10.26
C GLN A 55 2.51 15.28 -8.81
N GLY A 56 3.29 15.85 -7.88
CA GLY A 56 3.20 15.55 -6.45
C GLY A 56 1.88 16.00 -5.80
N ILE A 57 1.22 17.03 -6.33
CA ILE A 57 -0.05 17.53 -5.80
C ILE A 57 -1.13 16.42 -5.76
N TRP A 58 -1.13 15.54 -6.76
CA TRP A 58 -2.05 14.41 -6.86
C TRP A 58 -1.76 13.32 -5.81
N ALA A 59 -0.51 13.20 -5.35
CA ALA A 59 -0.12 12.29 -4.28
C ALA A 59 -0.49 12.83 -2.89
N VAL A 60 -0.42 14.15 -2.70
CA VAL A 60 -0.63 14.81 -1.39
C VAL A 60 -2.09 15.17 -1.12
N TYR A 61 -2.87 15.47 -2.15
CA TYR A 61 -4.28 15.88 -2.01
C TYR A 61 -5.26 14.87 -2.64
N PRO A 62 -5.74 13.89 -1.85
CA PRO A 62 -6.66 12.86 -2.35
C PRO A 62 -8.05 13.38 -2.79
N GLY A 63 -8.40 14.62 -2.43
CA GLY A 63 -9.70 15.23 -2.75
C GLY A 63 -9.78 15.94 -4.10
N LEU A 64 -8.63 16.26 -4.73
CA LEU A 64 -8.59 17.05 -5.98
C LEU A 64 -8.90 16.21 -7.24
N SER A 65 -8.81 14.88 -7.20
CA SER A 65 -9.23 14.00 -8.30
C SER A 65 -9.80 12.65 -7.83
N PRO A 66 -11.10 12.59 -7.56
CA PRO A 66 -11.79 11.33 -7.27
C PRO A 66 -11.56 10.27 -8.37
N GLY A 67 -11.53 10.70 -9.64
CA GLY A 67 -11.31 9.82 -10.79
C GLY A 67 -9.89 9.22 -10.88
N PHE A 68 -8.87 9.93 -10.44
CA PHE A 68 -7.49 9.41 -10.43
C PHE A 68 -7.33 8.30 -9.39
N ARG A 69 -7.96 8.46 -8.21
CA ARG A 69 -8.03 7.41 -7.17
C ARG A 69 -8.77 6.17 -7.65
N ALA A 70 -9.89 6.35 -8.35
CA ALA A 70 -10.65 5.23 -8.91
C ALA A 70 -9.81 4.41 -9.90
N ASN A 71 -8.95 5.07 -10.69
CA ASN A 71 -8.03 4.39 -11.60
C ASN A 71 -6.82 3.77 -10.90
N LEU A 72 -6.29 4.36 -9.82
CA LEU A 72 -5.25 3.74 -8.99
C LEU A 72 -5.72 2.40 -8.39
N GLY A 73 -6.99 2.31 -7.97
CA GLY A 73 -7.58 1.06 -7.50
C GLY A 73 -7.66 -0.05 -8.57
N ARG A 74 -7.59 0.32 -9.86
CA ARG A 74 -7.55 -0.62 -11.00
C ARG A 74 -6.12 -1.02 -11.39
N ASP A 75 -5.09 -0.39 -10.82
CA ASP A 75 -3.70 -0.75 -11.10
C ASP A 75 -3.34 -2.06 -10.37
N ARG A 76 -2.97 -3.08 -11.15
CA ARG A 76 -2.52 -4.39 -10.63
C ARG A 76 -1.32 -4.27 -9.69
N ARG A 77 -0.52 -3.22 -9.80
CA ARG A 77 0.62 -2.97 -8.91
C ARG A 77 0.17 -2.69 -7.48
N VAL A 78 -0.97 -2.01 -7.32
CA VAL A 78 -1.54 -1.72 -6.00
C VAL A 78 -2.00 -3.01 -5.32
N TYR A 79 -2.55 -3.97 -6.06
CA TYR A 79 -2.90 -5.30 -5.51
C TYR A 79 -1.70 -6.06 -4.92
N ARG A 80 -0.51 -5.93 -5.52
CA ARG A 80 0.72 -6.56 -4.99
C ARG A 80 1.19 -5.92 -3.69
N LEU A 81 0.95 -4.62 -3.54
CA LEU A 81 1.24 -3.88 -2.32
C LEU A 81 0.16 -4.11 -1.25
N GLN A 82 -1.05 -4.51 -1.66
CA GLN A 82 -2.17 -4.86 -0.79
C GLN A 82 -2.16 -6.35 -0.41
N GLY A 83 -1.13 -6.76 0.32
CA GLY A 83 -1.01 -8.14 0.81
C GLY A 83 -2.18 -8.54 1.71
N LEU A 84 -2.62 -9.79 1.61
CA LEU A 84 -3.70 -10.34 2.42
C LEU A 84 -3.39 -10.32 3.93
N THR A 85 -2.10 -10.36 4.27
CA THR A 85 -1.59 -10.24 5.65
C THR A 85 -2.03 -8.95 6.36
N ASP A 86 -2.22 -7.85 5.61
CA ASP A 86 -2.59 -6.53 6.14
C ASP A 86 -4.08 -6.19 5.95
N ARG A 87 -4.88 -7.20 5.58
CA ARG A 87 -6.31 -7.06 5.32
C ARG A 87 -7.13 -7.62 6.48
N ARG A 88 -8.17 -6.91 6.91
CA ARG A 88 -9.00 -7.31 8.06
C ARG A 88 -9.96 -8.47 7.73
N PRO A 89 -10.30 -9.33 8.71
CA PRO A 89 -11.41 -10.26 8.60
C PRO A 89 -12.76 -9.53 8.60
N VAL A 90 -13.81 -10.22 8.15
CA VAL A 90 -15.18 -9.70 8.09
C VAL A 90 -16.09 -10.62 8.90
N ALA A 91 -16.97 -10.03 9.70
CA ALA A 91 -17.91 -10.76 10.53
C ALA A 91 -19.34 -10.22 10.41
N ASP A 92 -20.29 -11.06 10.79
CA ASP A 92 -21.70 -10.76 11.00
C ASP A 92 -21.90 -9.75 12.17
N ARG A 93 -23.10 -9.16 12.28
CA ARG A 93 -23.58 -8.43 13.45
C ARG A 93 -23.36 -9.14 14.80
N TRP A 94 -23.44 -10.48 14.90
CA TRP A 94 -23.10 -11.21 16.14
C TRP A 94 -21.63 -11.59 16.27
N GLY A 95 -20.81 -11.26 15.29
CA GLY A 95 -19.38 -11.59 15.29
C GLY A 95 -19.05 -12.96 14.69
N GLU A 96 -19.99 -13.63 14.04
CA GLU A 96 -19.72 -14.85 13.27
C GLU A 96 -18.80 -14.52 12.08
N PRO A 97 -17.68 -15.24 11.88
CA PRO A 97 -16.74 -14.93 10.82
C PRO A 97 -17.34 -15.26 9.44
N LEU A 98 -17.36 -14.26 8.56
CA LEU A 98 -17.80 -14.42 7.17
C LEU A 98 -16.58 -14.57 6.24
N ILE A 99 -15.50 -13.83 6.51
CA ILE A 99 -14.24 -13.87 5.77
C ILE A 99 -13.07 -13.85 6.74
N GLU A 100 -12.15 -14.79 6.54
CA GLU A 100 -10.95 -14.95 7.33
C GLU A 100 -9.70 -15.01 6.43
N ASN A 101 -8.54 -14.73 7.02
CA ASN A 101 -7.27 -14.95 6.37
C ASN A 101 -6.66 -16.23 6.96
N GLU A 102 -6.48 -17.25 6.13
CA GLU A 102 -5.91 -18.54 6.51
C GLU A 102 -4.47 -18.63 5.99
N LEU A 103 -3.57 -19.20 6.76
CA LEU A 103 -2.21 -19.49 6.28
C LEU A 103 -2.22 -20.89 5.65
N ARG A 104 -2.09 -20.97 4.32
CA ARG A 104 -2.02 -22.22 3.57
C ARG A 104 -0.71 -22.27 2.79
N ASP A 105 0.08 -23.32 2.99
CA ASP A 105 1.37 -23.55 2.29
C ASP A 105 2.36 -22.38 2.39
N GLY A 106 2.33 -21.64 3.50
CA GLY A 106 3.18 -20.46 3.72
C GLY A 106 2.69 -19.17 3.05
N GLU A 107 1.56 -19.22 2.34
CA GLU A 107 0.88 -18.05 1.77
C GLU A 107 -0.40 -17.74 2.56
N VAL A 108 -0.67 -16.46 2.80
CA VAL A 108 -1.93 -16.03 3.41
C VAL A 108 -3.00 -16.01 2.32
N VAL A 109 -4.01 -16.87 2.45
CA VAL A 109 -5.16 -16.96 1.54
C VAL A 109 -6.41 -16.40 2.21
N ARG A 110 -7.28 -15.78 1.43
CA ARG A 110 -8.54 -15.21 1.94
C ARG A 110 -9.65 -16.25 1.79
N ARG A 111 -10.18 -16.75 2.91
CA ARG A 111 -11.20 -17.79 2.98
C ARG A 111 -12.57 -17.19 3.23
N HIS A 112 -13.53 -17.53 2.37
CA HIS A 112 -14.95 -17.23 2.56
C HIS A 112 -15.61 -18.40 3.29
N VAL A 113 -16.02 -18.19 4.54
CA VAL A 113 -16.45 -19.28 5.44
C VAL A 113 -17.69 -19.99 4.92
N HIS A 114 -18.68 -19.23 4.43
CA HIS A 114 -19.97 -19.74 3.98
C HIS A 114 -20.12 -19.82 2.46
N GLY A 115 -19.01 -19.67 1.72
CA GLY A 115 -18.97 -19.85 0.27
C GLY A 115 -20.05 -19.06 -0.49
N ALA A 116 -20.86 -19.79 -1.26
CA ALA A 116 -21.83 -19.20 -2.19
C ALA A 116 -22.97 -18.41 -1.49
N ALA A 117 -23.39 -18.83 -0.29
CA ALA A 117 -24.53 -18.22 0.42
C ALA A 117 -24.33 -16.72 0.72
N THR A 118 -23.07 -16.31 0.88
CA THR A 118 -22.69 -14.91 1.16
C THR A 118 -21.91 -14.26 0.02
N ALA A 119 -21.61 -14.98 -1.06
CA ALA A 119 -20.71 -14.53 -2.13
C ALA A 119 -21.16 -13.23 -2.80
N HIS A 120 -22.48 -13.05 -3.02
CA HIS A 120 -23.00 -11.85 -3.66
C HIS A 120 -22.88 -10.59 -2.80
N VAL A 121 -23.03 -10.74 -1.49
CA VAL A 121 -22.89 -9.63 -0.54
C VAL A 121 -21.42 -9.32 -0.33
N LEU A 122 -20.65 -10.33 0.08
CA LEU A 122 -19.25 -10.19 0.43
C LEU A 122 -18.42 -9.79 -0.78
N GLY A 123 -18.77 -10.31 -1.95
CA GLY A 123 -17.98 -10.20 -3.16
C GLY A 123 -16.68 -10.97 -3.05
N TYR A 124 -15.73 -10.62 -3.91
CA TYR A 124 -14.41 -11.24 -3.94
C TYR A 124 -13.31 -10.19 -4.03
N HIS A 125 -12.10 -10.60 -3.67
CA HIS A 125 -10.87 -9.84 -3.89
C HIS A 125 -9.88 -10.70 -4.67
N HIS A 126 -9.74 -10.45 -5.97
CA HIS A 126 -8.89 -11.26 -6.85
C HIS A 126 -8.02 -10.42 -7.78
N VAL A 127 -6.74 -10.77 -7.90
CA VAL A 127 -5.76 -10.02 -8.71
C VAL A 127 -6.16 -9.94 -10.20
N ARG A 128 -6.78 -11.00 -10.73
CA ARG A 128 -7.21 -11.07 -12.13
C ARG A 128 -8.61 -10.50 -12.40
N PHE A 129 -9.54 -10.69 -11.46
CA PHE A 129 -10.96 -10.40 -11.65
C PHE A 129 -11.40 -9.10 -10.99
N GLY A 130 -10.51 -8.47 -10.21
CA GLY A 130 -10.80 -7.24 -9.50
C GLY A 130 -11.45 -7.50 -8.14
N GLN A 131 -12.22 -6.52 -7.68
CA GLN A 131 -12.93 -6.55 -6.40
C GLN A 131 -14.43 -6.29 -6.63
N THR A 132 -15.28 -6.91 -5.81
CA THR A 132 -16.74 -6.71 -5.82
C THR A 132 -17.32 -6.69 -4.40
N GLY A 133 -18.60 -6.35 -4.25
CA GLY A 133 -19.32 -6.45 -2.98
C GLY A 133 -18.70 -5.63 -1.84
N VAL A 134 -18.79 -6.16 -0.62
CA VAL A 134 -18.16 -5.60 0.58
C VAL A 134 -16.65 -5.45 0.41
N GLU A 135 -15.99 -6.40 -0.25
CA GLU A 135 -14.54 -6.34 -0.50
C GLU A 135 -14.13 -5.09 -1.30
N ALA A 136 -14.96 -4.66 -2.26
CA ALA A 136 -14.73 -3.43 -3.03
C ALA A 136 -15.17 -2.18 -2.25
N ALA A 137 -16.38 -2.20 -1.68
CA ALA A 137 -16.98 -1.05 -1.02
C ALA A 137 -16.18 -0.59 0.20
N TYR A 138 -15.63 -1.55 0.95
CA TYR A 138 -14.85 -1.30 2.15
C TYR A 138 -13.36 -1.56 1.95
N ASN A 139 -12.84 -1.52 0.71
CA ASN A 139 -11.44 -1.81 0.44
C ASN A 139 -10.48 -0.93 1.26
N ASP A 140 -10.75 0.37 1.36
CA ASP A 140 -9.95 1.31 2.15
C ASP A 140 -10.06 1.07 3.67
N THR A 141 -11.15 0.47 4.15
CA THR A 141 -11.36 0.14 5.58
C THR A 141 -10.77 -1.24 5.94
N LEU A 142 -10.84 -2.18 5.01
CA LEU A 142 -10.31 -3.53 5.15
C LEU A 142 -8.78 -3.53 5.05
N PHE A 143 -8.20 -2.64 4.25
CA PHE A 143 -6.76 -2.53 4.05
C PHE A 143 -6.13 -1.47 4.96
N THR A 144 -5.25 -1.90 5.87
CA THR A 144 -4.69 -0.99 6.90
C THR A 144 -3.45 -0.22 6.41
N ALA A 145 -2.80 -0.60 5.30
CA ALA A 145 -1.52 0.00 4.92
C ALA A 145 -1.60 1.41 4.30
N ARG A 146 -2.74 2.10 4.39
CA ARG A 146 -2.84 3.55 4.16
C ARG A 146 -2.29 4.37 5.33
N ARG A 147 -1.36 3.83 6.14
CA ARG A 147 -0.56 4.71 6.99
C ARG A 147 0.35 5.53 6.07
N PRO A 148 0.29 6.87 6.13
CA PRO A 148 1.28 7.67 5.44
C PRO A 148 2.68 7.28 5.93
N ALA A 149 3.73 7.48 5.14
CA ALA A 149 5.09 6.99 5.44
C ALA A 149 5.63 7.36 6.84
N TRP A 150 5.04 8.39 7.49
CA TRP A 150 5.31 8.77 8.88
C TRP A 150 4.58 7.91 9.93
N GLY A 151 3.40 7.37 9.63
CA GLY A 151 2.67 6.44 10.51
C GLY A 151 3.27 5.03 10.56
N THR A 152 4.05 4.64 9.56
CA THR A 152 4.89 3.42 9.56
C THR A 152 6.10 3.54 10.48
N LEU A 153 6.66 4.74 10.66
CA LEU A 153 7.72 4.99 11.66
C LEU A 153 7.19 4.86 13.09
N GLY A 154 5.98 5.34 13.36
CA GLY A 154 5.33 5.19 14.67
C GLY A 154 4.77 3.78 14.96
N ALA A 155 4.57 2.97 13.93
CA ALA A 155 4.13 1.58 14.06
C ALA A 155 5.28 0.58 14.27
N LEU A 156 6.53 1.02 14.07
CA LEU A 156 7.74 0.22 14.14
C LEU A 156 8.13 -0.09 15.59
N GLY A 157 7.23 -0.73 16.34
CA GLY A 157 7.42 -1.01 17.77
C GLY A 157 6.15 -1.27 18.57
N GLN A 158 4.96 -1.22 17.96
CA GLN A 158 3.74 -1.66 18.65
C GLN A 158 3.53 -3.16 18.43
N PRO A 159 3.69 -4.01 19.46
CA PRO A 159 3.28 -5.40 19.38
C PRO A 159 1.75 -5.44 19.41
N GLY A 160 1.16 -5.75 18.27
CA GLY A 160 -0.29 -5.77 18.13
C GLY A 160 -0.65 -5.41 16.71
N ASN A 161 -1.09 -6.42 15.96
CA ASN A 161 -1.65 -6.18 14.66
C ASN A 161 -3.00 -5.49 14.86
N PRO A 162 -3.22 -4.23 14.43
CA PRO A 162 -4.54 -3.56 14.49
C PRO A 162 -5.62 -4.25 13.62
N LEU A 163 -5.34 -5.46 13.14
CA LEU A 163 -6.22 -6.39 12.41
C LEU A 163 -7.03 -7.32 13.32
N ALA A 164 -6.95 -7.17 14.65
CA ALA A 164 -7.68 -8.07 15.56
C ALA A 164 -9.21 -7.89 15.51
N GLU A 165 -9.71 -6.69 15.19
CA GLU A 165 -11.15 -6.46 15.16
C GLU A 165 -11.72 -6.65 13.73
N PRO A 166 -12.63 -7.61 13.52
CA PRO A 166 -13.26 -7.83 12.22
C PRO A 166 -14.17 -6.67 11.86
N LEU A 167 -14.27 -6.38 10.55
CA LEU A 167 -15.31 -5.49 10.03
C LEU A 167 -16.67 -6.15 10.28
N ARG A 168 -17.48 -5.57 11.16
CA ARG A 168 -18.84 -6.06 11.44
C ARG A 168 -19.83 -5.52 10.43
N LEU A 169 -20.56 -6.43 9.79
CA LEU A 169 -21.69 -6.11 8.93
C LEU A 169 -23.00 -6.08 9.74
N THR A 170 -24.05 -5.53 9.15
CA THR A 170 -25.41 -5.60 9.72
C THR A 170 -26.14 -6.89 9.36
N ILE A 171 -25.53 -7.71 8.50
CA ILE A 171 -26.10 -8.97 8.03
C ILE A 171 -26.07 -10.00 9.13
N ASP A 172 -27.18 -10.74 9.20
CA ASP A 172 -27.36 -11.95 9.96
C ASP A 172 -27.04 -13.16 9.07
N TRP A 173 -26.05 -13.95 9.44
CA TRP A 173 -25.65 -15.17 8.76
C TRP A 173 -26.76 -16.22 8.79
N ARG A 174 -27.42 -16.44 9.93
CA ARG A 174 -28.56 -17.38 10.02
C ARG A 174 -29.73 -16.90 9.16
N LEU A 175 -29.96 -15.59 9.20
CA LEU A 175 -30.68 -14.75 8.24
C LEU A 175 -30.49 -15.24 6.79
N GLN A 176 -29.25 -15.06 6.37
CA GLN A 176 -28.80 -15.24 5.00
C GLN A 176 -28.78 -16.72 4.58
N GLU A 177 -28.48 -17.62 5.51
CA GLU A 177 -28.48 -19.07 5.31
C GLU A 177 -29.89 -19.55 4.97
N VAL A 178 -30.89 -19.18 5.77
CA VAL A 178 -32.30 -19.51 5.50
C VAL A 178 -32.75 -18.96 4.14
N ALA A 179 -32.33 -17.74 3.80
CA ALA A 179 -32.63 -17.14 2.50
C ALA A 179 -31.96 -17.88 1.34
N ALA A 180 -30.71 -18.34 1.51
CA ALA A 180 -29.99 -19.11 0.52
C ALA A 180 -30.64 -20.48 0.30
N GLU A 181 -30.97 -21.19 1.38
CA GLU A 181 -31.68 -22.48 1.32
C GLU A 181 -33.04 -22.37 0.63
N ALA A 182 -33.76 -21.26 0.83
CA ALA A 182 -35.02 -21.00 0.14
C ALA A 182 -34.86 -20.75 -1.37
N LEU A 183 -33.66 -20.43 -1.85
CA LEU A 183 -33.36 -20.15 -3.25
C LEU A 183 -32.73 -21.35 -4.00
N GLY A 184 -32.21 -22.36 -3.28
CA GLY A 184 -31.67 -23.62 -3.83
C GLY A 184 -30.15 -23.68 -3.87
#